data_AF-A0A1Q3ZY25-F1
#
_entry.id   AF-A0A1Q3ZY25-F1
#
_cell.length_a   1.000
_cell.length_b   1.000
_cell.length_c   1.000
_cell.angle_alpha   90.00
_cell.angle_beta   90.00
_cell.angle_gamma   90.00
#
_symmetry.space_group_name_H-M   'P 1'
#
loop_
_entity.id
_entity.type
_entity.pdbx_description
1 polymer ?
#
loop_
_entity_poly.entity_id
_entity_poly.type
_entity_poly.pdbx_seq_one_letter_code
_entity_poly.pdbx_strand_id
1 'polypeptide(L)'
;MRRAERITMWTGAVLVAATAIVAIAVLAVQGSRPIVRPERSEVIPADIAWTVFSVCWTETPSTAGSMAVSTEVVDERGRVEVIESDLTEEETHAYESAIDDCLARYRIEDPNAAVFAGGEYVDTPAERMLLADIGWRWMLPCVAEHGVDGYVPKPSDYLSESQAPWMNYYAVADLGRPDVVDTVLAARLDCGPGAQPYAG
;
A
#
# COMPACT_ATOMS: atom_id res chain seq x y z
N MET A 1 -4.32 -42.66 40.89
CA MET A 1 -4.96 -42.44 39.58
C MET A 1 -5.75 -43.68 39.18
N ARG A 2 -7.06 -43.52 39.03
CA ARG A 2 -7.97 -44.60 38.58
C ARG A 2 -7.79 -44.81 37.07
N ARG A 3 -8.05 -46.03 36.58
CA ARG A 3 -7.92 -46.39 35.14
C ARG A 3 -8.66 -45.41 34.21
N ALA A 4 -9.81 -44.92 34.64
CA ALA A 4 -10.62 -43.94 33.91
C ALA A 4 -9.90 -42.59 33.71
N GLU A 5 -9.18 -42.09 34.72
CA GLU A 5 -8.43 -40.83 34.65
C GLU A 5 -7.23 -40.91 33.70
N ARG A 6 -6.60 -42.09 33.59
CA ARG A 6 -5.53 -42.29 32.60
C ARG A 6 -6.09 -42.28 31.18
N ILE A 7 -7.25 -42.89 30.95
CA ILE A 7 -7.83 -42.96 29.60
C ILE A 7 -8.23 -41.58 29.10
N THR A 8 -8.87 -40.75 29.93
CA THR A 8 -9.24 -39.37 29.56
C THR A 8 -8.03 -38.46 29.36
N MET A 9 -6.97 -38.64 30.15
CA MET A 9 -5.73 -37.87 29.98
C MET A 9 -5.00 -38.24 28.68
N TRP A 10 -5.00 -39.52 28.31
CA TRP A 10 -4.41 -40.00 27.06
C TRP A 10 -5.20 -39.53 25.83
N THR A 11 -6.54 -39.60 25.85
CA THR A 11 -7.34 -39.10 24.73
C THR A 11 -7.23 -37.59 24.57
N GLY A 12 -7.16 -36.83 25.67
CA GLY A 12 -6.91 -35.39 25.63
C GLY A 12 -5.53 -35.04 25.03
N ALA A 13 -4.48 -35.75 25.44
CA ALA A 13 -3.13 -35.54 24.90
C ALA A 13 -3.04 -35.90 23.40
N VAL A 14 -3.70 -36.98 22.98
CA VAL A 14 -3.77 -37.38 21.57
C VAL A 14 -4.50 -36.34 20.73
N LEU A 15 -5.61 -35.80 21.22
CA LEU A 15 -6.34 -34.73 20.54
C LEU A 15 -5.47 -33.48 20.36
N VAL A 16 -4.84 -32.99 21.42
CA VAL A 16 -3.96 -31.80 21.34
C VAL A 16 -2.80 -32.03 20.38
N ALA A 17 -2.16 -33.20 20.44
CA ALA A 17 -1.08 -33.56 19.53
C ALA A 17 -1.55 -33.61 18.07
N ALA A 18 -2.72 -34.20 17.81
CA ALA A 18 -3.32 -34.24 16.47
C ALA A 18 -3.62 -32.82 15.95
N THR A 19 -4.20 -31.95 16.77
CA THR A 19 -4.48 -30.56 16.38
C THR A 19 -3.21 -29.78 16.10
N ALA A 20 -2.16 -29.96 16.91
CA ALA A 20 -0.87 -29.32 16.69
C ALA A 20 -0.20 -29.80 15.39
N ILE A 21 -0.24 -31.10 15.10
CA ILE A 21 0.29 -31.67 13.86
C ILE A 21 -0.49 -31.14 12.65
N VAL A 22 -1.82 -31.08 12.73
CA VAL A 22 -2.65 -30.52 11.65
C VAL A 22 -2.35 -29.03 11.46
N ALA A 23 -2.23 -28.25 12.52
CA ALA A 23 -1.88 -26.83 12.43
C ALA A 23 -0.50 -26.63 11.79
N ILE A 24 0.51 -27.39 12.19
CA ILE A 24 1.86 -27.35 11.58
C ILE A 24 1.79 -27.79 10.12
N ALA A 25 1.04 -28.84 9.78
CA ALA A 25 0.90 -29.30 8.41
C ALA A 25 0.19 -28.27 7.53
N VAL A 26 -0.85 -27.60 8.04
CA VAL A 26 -1.54 -26.51 7.34
C VAL A 26 -0.59 -25.33 7.15
N LEU A 27 0.15 -24.92 8.18
CA LEU A 27 1.16 -23.85 8.08
C LEU A 27 2.28 -24.21 7.11
N ALA A 28 2.73 -25.47 7.09
CA ALA A 28 3.75 -25.92 6.14
C ALA A 28 3.19 -25.94 4.72
N VAL A 29 1.96 -26.40 4.49
CA VAL A 29 1.34 -26.47 3.16
C VAL A 29 0.93 -25.10 2.62
N GLN A 30 0.48 -24.19 3.48
CA GLN A 30 0.06 -22.83 3.08
C GLN A 30 1.21 -21.84 3.11
N GLY A 31 2.08 -21.89 4.12
CA GLY A 31 3.25 -21.02 4.25
C GLY A 31 4.40 -21.36 3.31
N SER A 32 4.43 -22.56 2.72
CA SER A 32 5.39 -22.91 1.65
C SER A 32 4.85 -22.70 0.24
N ARG A 33 3.61 -22.20 0.09
CA ARG A 33 3.14 -21.87 -1.26
C ARG A 33 4.04 -20.77 -1.81
N PRO A 34 4.68 -20.98 -2.96
CA PRO A 34 5.37 -19.88 -3.61
C PRO A 34 4.33 -18.80 -3.84
N ILE A 35 4.59 -17.61 -3.31
CA ILE A 35 3.81 -16.42 -3.62
C ILE A 35 3.92 -16.29 -5.13
N VAL A 36 2.80 -16.48 -5.83
CA VAL A 36 2.74 -16.29 -7.28
C VAL A 36 2.87 -14.80 -7.48
N ARG A 37 4.10 -14.36 -7.75
CA ARG A 37 4.37 -12.98 -8.11
C ARG A 37 3.59 -12.69 -9.37
N PRO A 38 2.68 -11.70 -9.39
CA PRO A 38 2.10 -11.27 -10.64
C PRO A 38 3.25 -10.91 -11.59
N GLU A 39 3.13 -11.34 -12.85
CA GLU A 39 4.03 -10.87 -13.90
C GLU A 39 4.06 -9.35 -13.86
N ARG A 40 5.23 -8.75 -14.11
CA ARG A 40 5.43 -7.29 -14.04
C ARG A 40 4.45 -6.65 -15.03
N SER A 41 3.28 -6.25 -14.52
CA SER A 41 2.27 -5.57 -15.31
C SER A 41 2.85 -4.24 -15.73
N GLU A 42 2.60 -3.82 -16.96
CA GLU A 42 2.85 -2.44 -17.38
C GLU A 42 1.94 -1.45 -16.62
N VAL A 43 0.98 -1.97 -15.84
CA VAL A 43 0.05 -1.22 -15.01
C VAL A 43 0.58 -1.09 -13.57
N ILE A 44 0.66 0.14 -13.11
CA ILE A 44 1.01 0.58 -11.75
C ILE A 44 -0.18 0.31 -10.81
N PRO A 45 0.02 -0.41 -9.70
CA PRO A 45 -1.00 -0.60 -8.68
C PRO A 45 -1.52 0.73 -8.12
N ALA A 46 -2.82 0.81 -7.94
CA ALA A 46 -3.49 2.02 -7.46
C ALA A 46 -2.97 2.51 -6.09
N ASP A 47 -2.53 1.63 -5.20
CA ASP A 47 -2.04 2.00 -3.87
C ASP A 47 -0.66 2.68 -3.87
N ILE A 48 0.07 2.69 -5.00
CA ILE A 48 1.31 3.46 -5.18
C ILE A 48 1.18 4.63 -6.16
N ALA A 49 -0.03 4.88 -6.69
CA ALA A 49 -0.25 5.95 -7.67
C ALA A 49 0.12 7.33 -7.11
N TRP A 50 -0.10 7.59 -5.81
CA TRP A 50 0.31 8.85 -5.18
C TRP A 50 1.82 9.12 -5.29
N THR A 51 2.65 8.08 -5.23
CA THR A 51 4.10 8.21 -5.45
C THR A 51 4.39 8.65 -6.89
N VAL A 52 3.67 8.09 -7.88
CA VAL A 52 3.78 8.52 -9.29
C VAL A 52 3.37 9.98 -9.46
N PHE A 53 2.24 10.38 -8.88
CA PHE A 53 1.80 11.79 -8.88
C PHE A 53 2.86 12.69 -8.24
N SER A 54 3.43 12.29 -7.10
CA SER A 54 4.44 13.06 -6.38
C SER A 54 5.75 13.24 -7.17
N VAL A 55 6.18 12.20 -7.90
CA VAL A 55 7.34 12.29 -8.80
C VAL A 55 7.05 13.25 -9.95
N CYS A 56 5.93 13.09 -10.65
CA CYS A 56 5.57 13.96 -11.75
C CYS A 56 5.38 15.42 -11.30
N TRP A 57 4.82 15.62 -10.11
CA TRP A 57 4.73 16.92 -9.47
C TRP A 57 6.10 17.56 -9.24
N THR A 58 7.04 16.80 -8.70
CA THR A 58 8.38 17.31 -8.32
C THR A 58 9.26 17.57 -9.55
N GLU A 59 9.12 16.77 -10.61
CA GLU A 59 9.82 16.96 -11.88
C GLU A 59 9.27 18.15 -12.68
N THR A 60 8.01 18.53 -12.45
CA THR A 60 7.40 19.66 -13.14
C THR A 60 7.90 20.97 -12.55
N PRO A 61 8.51 21.87 -13.34
CA PRO A 61 8.96 23.17 -12.84
C PRO A 61 7.79 23.92 -12.20
N SER A 62 7.88 24.21 -10.91
CA SER A 62 6.84 25.00 -10.24
C SER A 62 6.86 26.42 -10.77
N THR A 63 5.72 26.90 -11.24
CA THR A 63 5.42 28.33 -11.32
C THR A 63 5.44 28.92 -9.91
N ALA A 64 5.90 30.17 -9.76
CA ALA A 64 5.91 30.83 -8.46
C ALA A 64 4.47 31.22 -8.08
N GLY A 65 3.77 30.35 -7.35
CA GLY A 65 2.38 30.55 -6.95
C GLY A 65 1.88 29.46 -5.99
N SER A 66 0.69 29.68 -5.43
CA SER A 66 -0.02 28.70 -4.61
C SER A 66 -1.08 28.02 -5.47
N MET A 67 -1.10 26.68 -5.46
CA MET A 67 -2.10 25.89 -6.18
C MET A 67 -2.71 24.84 -5.26
N ALA A 68 -4.02 24.66 -5.35
CA ALA A 68 -4.71 23.47 -4.91
C ALA A 68 -5.07 22.63 -6.12
N VAL A 69 -4.81 21.33 -6.04
CA VAL A 69 -5.03 20.39 -7.13
C VAL A 69 -6.01 19.30 -6.73
N SER A 70 -6.78 18.88 -7.71
CA SER A 70 -7.45 17.60 -7.76
C SER A 70 -6.63 16.65 -8.63
N THR A 71 -6.71 15.37 -8.31
CA THR A 71 -6.08 14.29 -9.09
C THR A 71 -7.15 13.26 -9.38
N GLU A 72 -7.19 12.77 -10.61
CA GLU A 72 -8.08 11.68 -11.01
C GLU A 72 -7.30 10.69 -11.88
N VAL A 73 -7.86 9.51 -12.11
CA VAL A 73 -7.34 8.59 -13.12
C VAL A 73 -8.48 8.30 -14.10
N VAL A 74 -8.25 8.61 -15.37
CA VAL A 74 -9.22 8.45 -16.48
C VAL A 74 -8.59 7.55 -17.52
N ASP A 75 -9.29 6.51 -17.94
CA ASP A 75 -8.80 5.53 -18.92
C ASP A 75 -7.39 4.96 -18.56
N GLU A 76 -7.21 4.55 -17.30
CA GLU A 76 -5.94 4.05 -16.73
C GLU A 76 -4.80 5.08 -16.73
N ARG A 77 -5.07 6.39 -16.86
CA ARG A 77 -4.03 7.43 -16.85
C ARG A 77 -4.32 8.48 -15.80
N GLY A 78 -3.30 8.85 -15.05
CA GLY A 78 -3.40 9.95 -14.10
C GLY A 78 -3.65 11.27 -14.82
N ARG A 79 -4.44 12.13 -14.19
CA ARG A 79 -4.71 13.49 -14.62
C ARG A 79 -4.71 14.43 -13.42
N VAL A 80 -4.23 15.66 -13.63
CA VAL A 80 -4.31 16.75 -12.65
C VAL A 80 -5.25 17.84 -13.15
N GLU A 81 -6.06 18.35 -12.23
CA GLU A 81 -6.85 19.56 -12.42
C GLU A 81 -6.52 20.53 -11.28
N VAL A 82 -6.21 21.77 -11.60
CA VAL A 82 -5.98 22.84 -10.64
C VAL A 82 -7.33 23.46 -10.29
N ILE A 83 -7.76 23.23 -9.04
CA ILE A 83 -9.06 23.68 -8.54
C ILE A 83 -9.00 25.09 -7.91
N GLU A 84 -7.82 25.52 -7.48
CA GLU A 84 -7.57 26.86 -6.96
C GLU A 84 -6.14 27.28 -7.30
N SER A 85 -5.96 28.50 -7.83
CA SER A 85 -4.64 29.03 -8.14
C SER A 85 -4.63 30.56 -8.15
N ASP A 86 -3.49 31.15 -7.81
CA ASP A 86 -3.18 32.57 -8.00
C ASP A 86 -2.50 32.86 -9.35
N LEU A 87 -2.27 31.83 -10.17
CA LEU A 87 -1.67 31.93 -11.50
C LEU A 87 -2.69 32.38 -12.55
N THR A 88 -2.19 32.80 -13.71
CA THR A 88 -3.03 33.02 -14.89
C THR A 88 -3.56 31.69 -15.44
N GLU A 89 -4.69 31.74 -16.18
CA GLU A 89 -5.26 30.56 -16.85
C GLU A 89 -4.25 29.86 -17.77
N GLU A 90 -3.42 30.62 -18.48
CA GLU A 90 -2.37 30.08 -19.35
C GLU A 90 -1.29 29.32 -18.56
N GLU A 91 -0.83 29.88 -17.44
CA GLU A 91 0.14 29.24 -16.56
C GLU A 91 -0.43 27.98 -15.88
N THR A 92 -1.69 28.03 -15.48
CA THR A 92 -2.42 26.89 -14.92
C THR A 92 -2.52 25.74 -15.92
N HIS A 93 -2.99 26.01 -17.14
CA HIS A 93 -3.09 24.99 -18.18
C HIS A 93 -1.72 24.44 -18.59
N ALA A 94 -0.68 25.28 -18.63
CA ALA A 94 0.68 24.83 -18.90
C ALA A 94 1.21 23.90 -17.80
N TYR A 95 0.89 24.18 -16.54
CA TYR A 95 1.26 23.35 -15.40
C TYR A 95 0.53 22.00 -15.42
N GLU A 96 -0.79 21.99 -15.61
CA GLU A 96 -1.60 20.78 -15.75
C GLU A 96 -1.08 19.91 -16.90
N SER A 97 -0.88 20.50 -18.08
CA SER A 97 -0.38 19.77 -19.25
C SER A 97 0.99 19.16 -19.01
N ALA A 98 1.89 19.83 -18.30
CA ALA A 98 3.22 19.32 -18.00
C ALA A 98 3.18 18.11 -17.06
N ILE A 99 2.31 18.13 -16.06
CA ILE A 99 2.11 16.98 -15.16
C ILE A 99 1.43 15.84 -15.93
N ASP A 100 0.37 16.11 -16.68
CA ASP A 100 -0.35 15.12 -17.47
C ASP A 100 0.57 14.41 -18.47
N ASP A 101 1.51 15.14 -19.11
CA ASP A 101 2.53 14.58 -20.00
C ASP A 101 3.50 13.63 -19.27
N CYS A 102 3.81 13.91 -18.00
CA CYS A 102 4.58 12.98 -17.17
C CYS A 102 3.74 11.74 -16.80
N LEU A 103 2.50 11.95 -16.37
CA LEU A 103 1.58 10.89 -15.95
C LEU A 103 1.21 9.95 -17.09
N ALA A 104 1.16 10.43 -18.33
CA ALA A 104 0.87 9.64 -19.53
C ALA A 104 1.88 8.50 -19.78
N ARG A 105 3.05 8.52 -19.12
CA ARG A 105 4.06 7.45 -19.18
C ARG A 105 3.66 6.22 -18.34
N TYR A 106 2.70 6.37 -17.44
CA TYR A 106 2.27 5.34 -16.50
C TYR A 106 0.83 4.94 -16.78
N ARG A 107 0.58 3.63 -16.84
CA ARG A 107 -0.79 3.10 -16.78
C ARG A 107 -1.09 2.79 -15.33
N ILE A 108 -2.14 3.34 -14.76
CA ILE A 108 -2.51 3.18 -13.36
C ILE A 108 -3.76 2.29 -13.31
N GLU A 109 -3.75 1.29 -12.44
CA GLU A 109 -4.91 0.44 -12.16
C GLU A 109 -6.09 1.32 -11.71
N ASP A 110 -7.32 0.98 -12.14
CA ASP A 110 -8.53 1.80 -11.95
C ASP A 110 -8.57 2.46 -10.54
N PRO A 111 -8.66 3.81 -10.45
CA PRO A 111 -8.58 4.54 -9.19
C PRO A 111 -9.72 4.23 -8.24
N ASN A 112 -10.87 3.76 -8.77
CA ASN A 112 -11.99 3.28 -7.95
C ASN A 112 -11.59 2.05 -7.11
N ALA A 113 -10.46 1.42 -7.42
CA ALA A 113 -9.95 0.26 -6.70
C ALA A 113 -8.98 0.60 -5.54
N ALA A 114 -8.29 1.77 -5.51
CA ALA A 114 -7.41 2.09 -4.37
C ALA A 114 -6.81 3.52 -4.25
N VAL A 115 -6.82 4.39 -5.27
CA VAL A 115 -5.96 5.60 -5.28
C VAL A 115 -6.40 6.69 -4.27
N PHE A 116 -7.69 6.78 -3.93
CA PHE A 116 -8.24 7.77 -2.97
C PHE A 116 -8.97 7.14 -1.79
N ALA A 117 -8.89 5.81 -1.68
CA ALA A 117 -9.63 4.97 -0.75
C ALA A 117 -9.10 4.97 0.69
N GLY A 118 -8.03 5.72 0.98
CA GLY A 118 -7.20 5.46 2.15
C GLY A 118 -7.86 5.58 3.52
N GLY A 119 -9.01 6.24 3.67
CA GLY A 119 -9.75 6.27 4.94
C GLY A 119 -11.09 5.53 4.91
N GLU A 120 -11.68 5.39 3.72
CA GLU A 120 -13.11 5.09 3.55
C GLU A 120 -13.46 3.60 3.52
N TYR A 121 -12.44 2.73 3.48
CA TYR A 121 -12.62 1.28 3.30
C TYR A 121 -12.27 0.45 4.54
N VAL A 122 -11.96 1.14 5.65
CA VAL A 122 -11.68 0.50 6.94
C VAL A 122 -12.66 1.03 7.96
N ASP A 123 -13.78 0.33 8.08
CA ASP A 123 -14.96 0.80 8.80
C ASP A 123 -14.82 0.69 10.32
N THR A 124 -13.83 -0.06 10.82
CA THR A 124 -13.76 -0.37 12.25
C THR A 124 -12.39 -0.11 12.90
N PRO A 125 -12.36 0.32 14.17
CA PRO A 125 -11.11 0.41 14.95
C PRO A 125 -10.33 -0.91 15.01
N ALA A 126 -11.01 -2.05 14.96
CA ALA A 126 -10.38 -3.36 15.00
C ALA A 126 -9.57 -3.63 13.73
N GLU A 127 -10.12 -3.35 12.55
CA GLU A 127 -9.42 -3.49 11.28
C GLU A 127 -8.22 -2.53 11.19
N ARG A 128 -8.38 -1.29 11.69
CA ARG A 128 -7.26 -0.34 11.77
C ARG A 128 -6.11 -0.86 12.65
N MET A 129 -6.42 -1.54 13.76
CA MET A 129 -5.39 -2.18 14.60
C MET A 129 -4.75 -3.40 13.93
N LEU A 130 -5.49 -4.16 13.13
CA LEU A 130 -4.91 -5.26 12.33
C LEU A 130 -3.93 -4.72 11.29
N LEU A 131 -4.32 -3.64 10.58
CA LEU A 131 -3.43 -2.96 9.63
C LEU A 131 -2.19 -2.38 10.33
N ALA A 132 -2.33 -1.87 11.55
CA ALA A 132 -1.19 -1.44 12.35
C ALA A 132 -0.22 -2.61 12.63
N ASP A 133 -0.72 -3.75 13.10
CA ASP A 133 0.12 -4.92 13.40
C ASP A 133 0.85 -5.41 12.15
N ILE A 134 0.15 -5.48 11.02
CA ILE A 134 0.71 -5.92 9.74
C ILE A 134 1.75 -4.93 9.21
N GLY A 135 1.41 -3.64 9.25
CA GLY A 135 2.29 -2.55 8.90
C GLY A 135 3.63 -2.64 9.60
N TRP A 136 3.57 -2.73 10.93
CA TRP A 136 4.75 -2.71 11.79
C TRP A 136 5.55 -4.02 11.75
N ARG A 137 4.89 -5.17 11.64
CA ARG A 137 5.58 -6.48 11.66
C ARG A 137 6.11 -6.93 10.31
N TRP A 138 5.45 -6.56 9.21
CA TRP A 138 5.72 -7.14 7.90
C TRP A 138 6.04 -6.10 6.84
N MET A 139 5.17 -5.10 6.66
CA MET A 139 5.30 -4.14 5.55
C MET A 139 6.51 -3.23 5.72
N LEU A 140 6.59 -2.51 6.84
CA LEU A 140 7.65 -1.52 7.07
C LEU A 140 9.06 -2.14 7.00
N PRO A 141 9.34 -3.30 7.64
CA PRO A 141 10.64 -3.95 7.47
C PRO A 141 10.93 -4.34 6.02
N CYS A 142 9.96 -4.94 5.32
CA CYS A 142 10.14 -5.36 3.93
C CYS A 142 10.43 -4.16 3.02
N VAL A 143 9.61 -3.11 3.09
CA VAL A 143 9.75 -1.91 2.26
C VAL A 143 11.09 -1.20 2.52
N ALA A 144 11.57 -1.18 3.77
CA ALA A 144 12.89 -0.67 4.11
C ALA A 144 14.04 -1.51 3.50
N GLU A 145 13.91 -2.84 3.43
CA GLU A 145 14.91 -3.70 2.76
C GLU A 145 15.03 -3.41 1.24
N HIS A 146 13.98 -2.85 0.64
CA HIS A 146 13.98 -2.37 -0.74
C HIS A 146 14.52 -0.93 -0.90
N GLY A 147 14.99 -0.29 0.17
CA GLY A 147 15.52 1.08 0.13
C GLY A 147 14.45 2.15 -0.03
N VAL A 148 13.20 1.84 0.31
CA VAL A 148 12.11 2.80 0.37
C VAL A 148 12.05 3.36 1.79
N ASP A 149 12.80 4.44 2.01
CA ASP A 149 12.85 5.14 3.30
C ASP A 149 11.68 6.13 3.41
N GLY A 150 10.51 5.58 3.72
CA GLY A 150 9.26 6.31 3.83
C GLY A 150 8.88 6.74 5.25
N TYR A 151 7.67 7.29 5.36
CA TYR A 151 7.09 7.63 6.65
C TYR A 151 6.72 6.37 7.44
N VAL A 152 7.22 6.28 8.67
CA VAL A 152 6.83 5.25 9.64
C VAL A 152 5.63 5.76 10.45
N PRO A 153 4.41 5.23 10.27
CA PRO A 153 3.24 5.74 10.97
C PRO A 153 3.28 5.37 12.45
N LYS A 154 2.97 6.33 13.32
CA LYS A 154 2.84 6.13 14.75
C LYS A 154 1.56 5.36 15.08
N PRO A 155 1.50 4.67 16.22
CA PRO A 155 0.26 4.01 16.66
C PRO A 155 -0.96 4.93 16.72
N SER A 156 -0.76 6.23 17.01
CA SER A 156 -1.83 7.24 17.04
C SER A 156 -2.51 7.44 15.68
N ASP A 157 -1.79 7.22 14.59
CA ASP A 157 -2.28 7.51 13.23
C ASP A 157 -3.31 6.46 12.81
N TYR A 158 -3.19 5.24 13.34
CA TYR A 158 -4.18 4.17 13.19
C TYR A 158 -5.43 4.38 14.04
N LEU A 159 -5.41 5.27 15.04
CA LEU A 159 -6.58 5.56 15.87
C LEU A 159 -7.45 6.69 15.29
N SER A 160 -6.93 7.45 14.33
CA SER A 160 -7.65 8.55 13.68
C SER A 160 -8.44 8.05 12.48
N GLU A 161 -9.77 8.10 12.52
CA GLU A 161 -10.65 7.68 11.41
C GLU A 161 -10.37 8.45 10.11
N SER A 162 -9.96 9.72 10.22
CA SER A 162 -9.63 10.56 9.08
C SER A 162 -8.24 10.29 8.48
N GLN A 163 -7.44 9.40 9.07
CA GLN A 163 -6.09 9.10 8.59
C GLN A 163 -6.02 7.76 7.88
N ALA A 164 -5.12 7.72 6.90
CA ALA A 164 -4.83 6.58 6.05
C ALA A 164 -3.35 6.19 6.18
N PRO A 165 -2.84 5.81 7.37
CA PRO A 165 -1.40 5.69 7.60
C PRO A 165 -0.71 4.69 6.66
N TRP A 166 -1.43 3.68 6.17
CA TRP A 166 -0.92 2.70 5.21
C TRP A 166 -0.67 3.26 3.80
N MET A 167 -1.29 4.37 3.40
CA MET A 167 -0.96 5.04 2.13
C MET A 167 0.51 5.49 2.10
N ASN A 168 1.09 5.74 3.27
CA ASN A 168 2.42 6.31 3.38
C ASN A 168 3.53 5.26 3.42
N TYR A 169 3.22 3.95 3.39
CA TYR A 169 4.26 2.91 3.35
C TYR A 169 5.18 3.06 2.15
N TYR A 170 4.63 3.49 1.02
CA TYR A 170 5.35 3.69 -0.23
C TYR A 170 5.66 5.16 -0.54
N ALA A 171 5.30 6.07 0.37
CA ALA A 171 5.65 7.47 0.23
C ALA A 171 7.16 7.63 0.47
N VAL A 172 7.91 7.97 -0.56
CA VAL A 172 9.38 8.06 -0.49
C VAL A 172 9.79 9.48 -0.12
N ALA A 173 10.73 9.62 0.82
CA ALA A 173 11.28 10.93 1.17
C ALA A 173 12.17 11.54 0.06
N ASP A 174 12.73 10.70 -0.83
CA ASP A 174 13.68 11.09 -1.89
C ASP A 174 13.04 11.00 -3.29
N LEU A 175 11.99 11.79 -3.51
CA LEU A 175 11.25 11.84 -4.78
C LEU A 175 12.10 12.31 -5.98
N GLY A 176 13.30 12.86 -5.74
CA GLY A 176 14.19 13.39 -6.79
C GLY A 176 15.00 12.33 -7.53
N ARG A 177 14.86 11.04 -7.14
CA ARG A 177 15.57 9.94 -7.79
C ARG A 177 14.86 9.49 -9.08
N PRO A 178 15.59 9.33 -10.20
CA PRO A 178 15.01 8.93 -11.48
C PRO A 178 14.43 7.51 -11.50
N ASP A 179 14.77 6.68 -10.52
CA ASP A 179 14.35 5.28 -10.39
C ASP A 179 13.36 5.04 -9.22
N VAL A 180 12.80 6.10 -8.63
CA VAL A 180 11.96 5.95 -7.43
C VAL A 180 10.69 5.14 -7.71
N VAL A 181 10.02 5.36 -8.85
CA VAL A 181 8.80 4.63 -9.19
C VAL A 181 9.09 3.15 -9.38
N ASP A 182 10.19 2.81 -10.05
CA ASP A 182 10.62 1.43 -10.23
C ASP A 182 10.97 0.75 -8.90
N THR A 183 11.66 1.47 -8.02
CA THR A 183 12.04 0.99 -6.68
C THR A 183 10.79 0.68 -5.85
N VAL A 184 9.84 1.61 -5.84
CA VAL A 184 8.57 1.47 -5.09
C VAL A 184 7.70 0.37 -5.69
N LEU A 185 7.61 0.26 -7.02
CA LEU A 185 6.88 -0.82 -7.67
C LEU A 185 7.50 -2.18 -7.33
N ALA A 186 8.83 -2.30 -7.34
CA ALA A 186 9.52 -3.52 -6.92
C ALA A 186 9.19 -3.89 -5.47
N ALA A 187 9.29 -2.93 -4.54
CA ALA A 187 8.92 -3.13 -3.15
C ALA A 187 7.45 -3.53 -2.99
N ARG A 188 6.54 -2.92 -3.75
CA ARG A 188 5.10 -3.22 -3.73
C ARG A 188 4.78 -4.64 -4.23
N LEU A 189 5.51 -5.11 -5.23
CA LEU A 189 5.34 -6.46 -5.77
C LEU A 189 5.87 -7.54 -4.82
N ASP A 190 6.93 -7.25 -4.06
CA ASP A 190 7.52 -8.19 -3.10
C ASP A 190 6.87 -8.15 -1.71
N CYS A 191 6.49 -6.97 -1.21
CA CYS A 191 5.92 -6.79 0.12
C CYS A 191 4.39 -6.93 0.17
N GLY A 192 3.69 -6.86 -0.98
CA GLY A 192 2.23 -6.92 -1.05
C GLY A 192 1.54 -5.55 -0.94
N PRO A 193 0.20 -5.46 -0.99
CA PRO A 193 -0.54 -4.20 -0.87
C PRO A 193 -0.45 -3.54 0.50
N GLY A 194 -0.41 -2.21 0.52
CA GLY A 194 -0.43 -1.46 1.79
C GLY A 194 -1.75 -1.59 2.56
N ALA A 195 -2.88 -1.64 1.85
CA ALA A 195 -4.23 -1.61 2.42
C ALA A 195 -4.93 -2.97 2.52
N GLN A 196 -4.44 -4.03 1.87
CA GLN A 196 -5.16 -5.32 1.76
C GLN A 196 -4.33 -6.54 2.17
N PRO A 197 -4.27 -6.86 3.47
CA PRO A 197 -3.41 -7.94 3.96
C PRO A 197 -3.93 -9.37 3.68
N TYR A 198 -5.11 -9.56 3.08
CA TYR A 198 -5.77 -10.87 2.96
C TYR A 198 -6.19 -11.27 1.55
N ALA A 199 -5.66 -10.65 0.50
CA ALA A 199 -5.78 -11.21 -0.84
C ALA A 199 -4.88 -12.47 -0.95
N GLY A 200 -5.44 -13.61 -0.54
CA GLY A 200 -4.85 -14.94 -0.72
C GLY A 200 -5.07 -15.50 -2.12
#